data_AF-A0A2P1VNG6-F1
#
_entry.id   AF-A0A2P1VNG6-F1
#
_cell.length_a   1.000
_cell.length_b   1.000
_cell.length_c   1.000
_cell.angle_alpha   90.00
_cell.angle_beta   90.00
_cell.angle_gamma   90.00
#
_symmetry.space_group_name_H-M   'P 1'
#
loop_
_entity.id
_entity.type
_entity.pdbx_description
1 polymer ?
#
loop_
_entity_poly.entity_id
_entity_poly.type
_entity_poly.pdbx_seq_one_letter_code
_entity_poly.pdbx_strand_id
1 'polypeptide(L)'
;MNKKTLLGVTFAALCFSGASFAATAPATTTPAPQDMTCKDFLLLNPKAQTPMAFWVANYDTDYKHGDYVNAQVVGSITPMIIQECQKHPEKTVGSMKEKISAAAQAKVKQLALE
;
A
#
# COMPACT_ATOMS: atom_id res chain seq x y z
N MET A 1 0.91 -16.18 -75.43
CA MET A 1 1.20 -16.68 -74.06
C MET A 1 -0.11 -16.96 -73.37
N ASN A 2 -0.47 -18.23 -73.16
CA ASN A 2 -1.62 -18.65 -72.36
C ASN A 2 -1.29 -20.00 -71.73
N LYS A 3 -1.10 -20.03 -70.42
CA LYS A 3 -1.02 -21.28 -69.64
C LYS A 3 -2.07 -21.19 -68.54
N LYS A 4 -3.16 -21.93 -68.70
CA LYS A 4 -4.13 -22.22 -67.66
C LYS A 4 -3.50 -23.27 -66.73
N THR A 5 -3.29 -22.94 -65.47
CA THR A 5 -2.84 -23.86 -64.42
C THR A 5 -3.49 -23.37 -63.12
N LEU A 6 -4.65 -23.92 -62.80
CA LEU A 6 -4.85 -25.01 -61.84
C LEU A 6 -4.80 -24.52 -60.38
N LEU A 7 -5.99 -24.58 -59.77
CA LEU A 7 -6.31 -24.58 -58.34
C LEU A 7 -5.17 -24.97 -57.38
N GLY A 8 -5.03 -24.18 -56.32
CA GLY A 8 -4.30 -24.54 -55.11
C GLY A 8 -4.77 -23.68 -53.94
N VAL A 9 -5.78 -24.16 -53.22
CA VAL A 9 -6.28 -23.59 -51.96
C VAL A 9 -5.17 -23.67 -50.92
N THR A 10 -4.61 -22.53 -50.51
CA THR A 10 -3.72 -22.46 -49.35
C THR A 10 -4.52 -22.01 -48.13
N PHE A 11 -5.00 -22.98 -47.36
CA PHE A 11 -5.42 -22.75 -45.98
C PHE A 11 -4.18 -22.33 -45.19
N ALA A 12 -4.05 -21.04 -44.91
CA ALA A 12 -3.07 -20.53 -43.97
C ALA A 12 -3.48 -21.01 -42.57
N ALA A 13 -2.83 -22.08 -42.10
CA ALA A 13 -2.93 -22.53 -40.72
C ALA A 13 -2.31 -21.46 -39.81
N LEU A 14 -3.16 -20.61 -39.25
CA LEU A 14 -2.79 -19.63 -38.24
C LEU A 14 -2.58 -20.38 -36.91
N CYS A 15 -1.36 -20.87 -36.67
CA CYS A 15 -0.96 -21.37 -35.36
C CYS A 15 -0.87 -20.18 -34.39
N PHE A 16 -1.99 -19.84 -33.76
CA PHE A 16 -2.02 -18.94 -32.62
C PHE A 16 -1.49 -19.74 -31.41
N SER A 17 -0.17 -19.77 -31.25
CA SER A 17 0.46 -20.25 -30.03
C SER A 17 0.08 -19.27 -28.92
N GLY A 18 -1.04 -19.55 -28.25
CA GLY A 18 -1.40 -18.92 -27.00
C GLY A 18 -0.34 -19.26 -25.97
N ALA A 19 0.69 -18.43 -25.86
CA ALA A 19 1.55 -18.41 -24.69
C ALA A 19 0.67 -17.94 -23.53
N SER A 20 0.06 -18.91 -22.84
CA SER A 20 -0.53 -18.67 -21.53
C SER A 20 0.63 -18.31 -20.61
N PHE A 21 0.93 -17.01 -20.50
CA PHE A 21 1.69 -16.49 -19.38
C PHE A 21 0.79 -16.70 -18.15
N ALA A 22 0.90 -17.87 -17.54
CA ALA A 22 0.46 -18.05 -16.17
C ALA A 22 1.31 -17.10 -15.33
N ALA A 23 0.82 -15.89 -15.09
CA ALA A 23 1.37 -15.00 -14.09
C ALA A 23 1.18 -15.70 -12.74
N THR A 24 2.18 -16.46 -12.33
CA THR A 24 2.33 -16.85 -10.93
C THR A 24 2.48 -15.54 -10.16
N ALA A 25 1.37 -15.07 -9.58
CA ALA A 25 1.43 -14.04 -8.56
C ALA A 25 2.41 -14.57 -7.50
N PRO A 26 3.54 -13.90 -7.24
CA PRO A 26 4.43 -14.32 -6.17
C PRO A 26 3.59 -14.40 -4.90
N ALA A 27 3.81 -15.43 -4.09
CA ALA A 27 3.18 -15.51 -2.77
C ALA A 27 3.52 -14.21 -2.03
N THR A 28 2.58 -13.27 -2.00
CA THR A 28 2.76 -11.98 -1.37
C THR A 28 2.69 -12.27 0.12
N THR A 29 3.85 -12.47 0.74
CA THR A 29 3.97 -12.27 2.19
C THR A 29 3.45 -10.86 2.44
N THR A 30 2.27 -10.75 3.05
CA THR A 30 1.72 -9.45 3.40
C THR A 30 2.75 -8.78 4.32
N PRO A 31 3.39 -7.68 3.88
CA PRO A 31 4.38 -7.02 4.71
C PRO A 31 3.72 -6.58 6.01
N ALA A 32 4.45 -6.64 7.12
CA ALA A 32 3.96 -6.09 8.36
C ALA A 32 3.65 -4.58 8.13
N PRO A 33 2.68 -3.99 8.83
CA PRO A 33 2.19 -2.66 8.47
C PRO A 33 3.25 -1.54 8.48
N GLN A 34 4.30 -1.67 9.27
CA GLN A 34 5.44 -0.75 9.27
C GLN A 34 6.36 -0.89 8.03
N ASP A 35 6.38 -2.07 7.42
CA ASP A 35 7.23 -2.40 6.28
C ASP A 35 6.53 -2.14 4.93
N MET A 36 5.23 -1.83 4.93
CA MET A 36 4.52 -1.46 3.70
C MET A 36 5.02 -0.11 3.17
N THR A 37 5.01 0.05 1.85
CA THR A 37 5.35 1.34 1.25
C THR A 37 4.23 2.35 1.44
N CYS A 38 4.55 3.63 1.37
CA CYS A 38 3.58 4.71 1.35
C CYS A 38 2.62 4.58 0.17
N LYS A 39 3.08 4.06 -0.97
CA LYS A 39 2.21 3.69 -2.10
C LYS A 39 1.18 2.63 -1.68
N ASP A 40 1.59 1.57 -1.01
CA ASP A 40 0.68 0.51 -0.56
C ASP A 40 -0.33 1.04 0.47
N PHE A 41 0.12 1.89 1.39
CA PHE A 41 -0.74 2.56 2.36
C PHE A 41 -1.82 3.42 1.71
N LEU A 42 -1.46 4.19 0.69
CA LEU A 42 -2.42 5.02 -0.07
C LEU A 42 -3.44 4.19 -0.84
N LEU A 43 -3.08 2.95 -1.23
CA LEU A 43 -3.96 2.01 -1.93
C LEU A 43 -4.88 1.22 -1.00
N LEU A 44 -4.69 1.31 0.32
CA LEU A 44 -5.60 0.68 1.28
C LEU A 44 -7.01 1.25 1.13
N ASN A 45 -7.99 0.44 1.57
CA ASN A 45 -9.32 0.97 1.85
C ASN A 45 -9.19 2.17 2.80
N PRO A 46 -9.81 3.34 2.53
CA PRO A 46 -9.73 4.50 3.40
C PRO A 46 -10.08 4.20 4.87
N LYS A 47 -11.00 3.25 5.12
CA LYS A 47 -11.36 2.82 6.48
C LYS A 47 -10.26 2.02 7.19
N ALA A 48 -9.30 1.46 6.45
CA ALA A 48 -8.16 0.71 6.98
C ALA A 48 -6.93 1.60 7.23
N GLN A 49 -6.87 2.81 6.68
CA GLN A 49 -5.72 3.71 6.83
C GLN A 49 -5.48 4.13 8.28
N THR A 50 -6.54 4.49 9.03
CA THR A 50 -6.39 4.87 10.45
C THR A 50 -5.94 3.69 11.33
N PRO A 51 -6.52 2.47 11.22
CA PRO A 51 -5.97 1.29 11.89
C PRO A 51 -4.50 1.01 11.56
N MET A 52 -4.08 1.19 10.30
CA MET A 52 -2.67 1.01 9.91
C MET A 52 -1.77 2.12 10.47
N ALA A 53 -2.22 3.37 10.45
CA ALA A 53 -1.52 4.47 11.10
C ALA A 53 -1.38 4.25 12.61
N PHE A 54 -2.43 3.70 13.24
CA PHE A 54 -2.39 3.32 14.65
C PHE A 54 -1.37 2.22 14.90
N TRP A 55 -1.31 1.18 14.06
CA TRP A 55 -0.29 0.15 14.19
C TRP A 55 1.13 0.74 14.06
N VAL A 56 1.37 1.53 13.00
CA VAL A 56 2.69 2.10 12.73
C VAL A 56 3.16 3.05 13.82
N ALA A 57 2.26 3.78 14.47
CA ALA A 57 2.63 4.63 15.60
C ALA A 57 3.19 3.85 16.80
N ASN A 58 2.98 2.52 16.86
CA ASN A 58 3.00 1.74 18.09
C ASN A 58 3.65 0.34 18.00
N TYR A 59 4.08 -0.09 16.81
CA TYR A 59 4.45 -1.50 16.55
C TYR A 59 5.61 -2.06 17.40
N ASP A 60 6.42 -1.20 17.99
CA ASP A 60 7.57 -1.52 18.86
C ASP A 60 7.44 -0.88 20.26
N THR A 61 6.23 -0.40 20.60
CA THR A 61 5.95 0.20 21.90
C THR A 61 5.54 -0.89 22.89
N ASP A 62 6.29 -1.01 23.98
CA ASP A 62 5.94 -1.90 25.09
C ASP A 62 5.08 -1.16 26.12
N TYR A 63 3.76 -1.38 26.06
CA TYR A 63 2.80 -0.75 26.96
C TYR A 63 2.92 -1.28 28.39
N LYS A 64 3.17 -0.40 29.35
CA LYS A 64 3.23 -0.69 30.78
C LYS A 64 2.39 0.28 31.61
N HIS A 65 1.81 -0.23 32.71
CA HIS A 65 1.15 0.59 33.75
C HIS A 65 -0.06 1.41 33.26
N GLY A 66 -0.79 0.92 32.25
CA GLY A 66 -2.01 1.57 31.76
C GLY A 66 -1.75 2.74 30.82
N ASP A 67 -0.56 2.82 30.24
CA ASP A 67 -0.33 3.63 29.05
C ASP A 67 -1.17 3.11 27.87
N TYR A 68 -1.68 4.04 27.09
CA TYR A 68 -2.50 3.73 25.93
C TYR A 68 -2.30 4.78 24.86
N VAL A 69 -2.64 4.37 23.64
CA VAL A 69 -2.62 5.25 22.48
C VAL A 69 -3.99 5.85 22.33
N ASN A 70 -4.04 7.17 22.25
CA ASN A 70 -5.29 7.85 21.94
C ASN A 70 -5.64 7.64 20.46
N ALA A 71 -6.56 6.71 20.18
CA ALA A 71 -7.01 6.38 18.82
C ALA A 71 -7.65 7.58 18.10
N GLN A 72 -8.32 8.47 18.83
CA GLN A 72 -8.90 9.70 18.27
C GLN A 72 -7.80 10.65 17.81
N VAL A 73 -6.72 10.78 18.58
CA VAL A 73 -5.55 11.56 18.18
C VAL A 73 -4.91 10.99 16.93
N VAL A 74 -4.70 9.67 16.85
CA VAL A 74 -4.17 9.02 15.65
C VAL A 74 -5.08 9.26 14.44
N GLY A 75 -6.40 9.15 14.63
CA GLY A 75 -7.38 9.50 13.60
C GLY A 75 -7.22 10.93 13.08
N SER A 76 -7.03 11.89 13.99
CA SER A 76 -6.86 13.30 13.62
C SER A 76 -5.59 13.60 12.83
N ILE A 77 -4.53 12.80 13.02
CA ILE A 77 -3.26 12.96 12.29
C ILE A 77 -3.14 12.05 11.07
N THR A 78 -4.07 11.11 10.85
CA THR A 78 -4.07 10.24 9.66
C THR A 78 -4.00 11.03 8.34
N PRO A 79 -4.69 12.17 8.16
CA PRO A 79 -4.54 13.00 6.96
C PRO A 79 -3.12 13.52 6.72
N MET A 80 -2.36 13.81 7.79
CA MET A 80 -0.96 14.23 7.69
C MET A 80 -0.08 13.08 7.16
N ILE A 81 -0.34 11.85 7.59
CA ILE A 81 0.35 10.65 7.11
C ILE A 81 0.08 10.43 5.62
N ILE A 82 -1.20 10.56 5.21
CA ILE A 82 -1.60 10.49 3.80
C ILE A 82 -0.84 11.54 2.98
N GLN A 83 -0.81 12.79 3.44
CA GLN A 83 -0.11 13.87 2.75
C GLN A 83 1.40 13.61 2.64
N GLU A 84 2.01 13.06 3.68
CA GLU A 84 3.43 12.73 3.65
C GLU A 84 3.72 11.58 2.69
N CYS A 85 2.87 10.54 2.69
CA CYS A 85 2.99 9.43 1.76
C CYS A 85 2.78 9.84 0.30
N GLN A 86 1.95 10.84 0.02
CA GLN A 86 1.80 11.38 -1.33
C GLN A 86 3.10 12.03 -1.86
N LYS A 87 3.92 12.60 -0.97
CA LYS A 87 5.21 13.21 -1.35
C LYS A 87 6.32 12.17 -1.51
N HIS A 88 6.22 11.05 -0.81
CA HIS A 88 7.27 10.03 -0.71
C HIS A 88 6.70 8.61 -0.87
N PRO A 89 6.09 8.27 -2.02
CA PRO A 89 5.42 6.98 -2.24
C PRO A 89 6.35 5.77 -2.09
N GLU A 90 7.65 5.96 -2.29
CA GLU A 90 8.70 4.95 -2.21
C GLU A 90 9.14 4.59 -0.78
N LYS A 91 8.90 5.47 0.19
CA LYS A 91 9.29 5.24 1.58
C LYS A 91 8.35 4.26 2.26
N THR A 92 8.83 3.56 3.29
CA THR A 92 7.96 2.76 4.15
C THR A 92 7.18 3.65 5.11
N VAL A 93 5.97 3.24 5.49
CA VAL A 93 5.18 4.01 6.48
C VAL A 93 5.88 4.03 7.84
N GLY A 94 6.56 2.94 8.21
CA GLY A 94 7.36 2.84 9.43
C GLY A 94 8.50 3.87 9.52
N SER A 95 9.07 4.29 8.39
CA SER A 95 10.12 5.34 8.37
C SER A 95 9.62 6.70 8.89
N MET A 96 8.30 6.90 8.99
CA MET A 96 7.68 8.12 9.49
C MET A 96 7.26 8.03 10.96
N LYS A 97 7.53 6.92 11.66
CA LYS A 97 7.09 6.69 13.05
C LYS A 97 7.36 7.88 13.96
N GLU A 98 8.58 8.40 13.99
CA GLU A 98 8.95 9.53 14.86
C GLU A 98 8.09 10.78 14.57
N LYS A 99 7.83 11.07 13.30
CA LYS A 99 6.96 12.19 12.88
C LYS A 99 5.50 11.96 13.29
N ILE A 100 5.02 10.73 13.19
CA ILE A 100 3.67 10.32 13.60
C ILE A 100 3.52 10.46 15.12
N SER A 101 4.47 9.91 15.88
CA SER A 101 4.47 9.97 17.34
C SER A 101 4.58 11.40 17.87
N ALA A 102 5.45 12.22 17.30
CA ALA A 102 5.56 13.63 17.66
C ALA A 102 4.26 14.41 17.38
N ALA A 103 3.63 14.18 16.21
CA ALA A 103 2.35 14.81 15.87
C ALA A 103 1.23 14.36 16.83
N ALA A 104 1.21 13.07 17.20
CA ALA A 104 0.26 12.54 18.17
C ALA A 104 0.45 13.17 19.56
N GLN A 105 1.68 13.24 20.06
CA GLN A 105 1.99 13.86 21.37
C GLN A 105 1.64 15.35 21.38
N ALA A 106 1.92 16.08 20.30
CA ALA A 106 1.55 17.48 20.17
C ALA A 106 0.02 17.67 20.26
N LYS A 107 -0.75 16.77 19.65
CA LYS A 107 -2.22 16.77 19.72
C LYS A 107 -2.75 16.40 21.10
N VAL A 108 -2.16 15.41 21.78
CA VAL A 108 -2.49 15.09 23.18
C VAL A 108 -2.27 16.31 24.07
N LYS A 109 -1.12 16.99 23.93
CA LYS A 109 -0.82 18.19 24.72
C LYS A 109 -1.80 19.34 24.44
N GLN A 110 -2.22 19.52 23.18
CA GLN A 110 -3.24 20.51 22.84
C GLN A 110 -4.57 20.23 23.55
N LEU A 111 -5.03 18.97 23.52
CA LEU A 111 -6.30 18.56 24.16
C LEU A 111 -6.25 18.63 25.69
N ALA A 112 -5.07 18.55 26.30
CA ALA A 112 -4.90 18.66 27.75
C ALA A 112 -4.89 20.11 28.26
N LEU A 113 -4.87 21.10 27.35
CA LEU A 113 -4.90 22.53 27.66
C LEU A 113 -6.30 23.15 27.42
N GLU A 114 -7.24 22.36 26.92
CA GLU A 114 -8.66 22.70 26.70
C GLU A 114 -9.51 22.15 27.86
#